data_AF-A0A538P2A4-F1
#
_entry.id   AF-A0A538P2A4-F1
#
_cell.length_a   1.000
_cell.length_b   1.000
_cell.length_c   1.000
_cell.angle_alpha   90.00
_cell.angle_beta   90.00
_cell.angle_gamma   90.00
#
_symmetry.space_group_name_H-M   'P 1'
#
loop_
_entity.id
_entity.type
_entity.pdbx_description
1 polymer ?
#
loop_
_entity_poly.entity_id
_entity_poly.type
_entity_poly.pdbx_seq_one_letter_code
_entity_poly.pdbx_strand_id
1 'polypeptide(L)'
;VKERVIKIGGTVGPFGETISNFRYRDVLVNLFICPSEDVWGVTLMWATGPKGHTIGMTIKARNKGLLLDSTGIWTREEPRRLVGAKSEEEVGRILGWKLKPPEERGKGSKPASVFY
;
A
#
# COMPACT_ATOMS: atom_id res chain seq x y z
N VAL A 1 0.64 -20.27 -16.20
CA VAL A 1 -0.08 -19.16 -15.53
C VAL A 1 -0.91 -18.45 -16.59
N LYS A 2 -2.24 -18.38 -16.46
CA LYS A 2 -3.06 -17.62 -17.43
C LYS A 2 -2.73 -16.15 -17.24
N GLU A 3 -2.30 -15.49 -18.31
CA GLU A 3 -2.05 -14.05 -18.32
C GLU A 3 -3.38 -13.34 -18.04
N ARG A 4 -3.44 -12.59 -16.93
CA ARG A 4 -4.64 -11.79 -16.61
C ARG A 4 -4.55 -10.53 -17.44
N VAL A 5 -5.47 -10.37 -18.39
CA VAL A 5 -5.53 -9.20 -19.27
C VAL A 5 -6.70 -8.34 -18.86
N ILE A 6 -6.49 -7.02 -18.77
CA ILE A 6 -7.57 -6.05 -18.53
C ILE A 6 -7.88 -5.25 -19.79
N LYS A 7 -9.17 -4.94 -20.00
CA LYS A 7 -9.66 -4.04 -21.03
C LYS A 7 -10.36 -2.85 -20.36
N ILE A 8 -9.71 -1.69 -20.32
CA ILE A 8 -10.30 -0.44 -19.81
C ILE A 8 -10.22 0.63 -20.90
N GLY A 9 -11.36 1.13 -21.34
CA GLY A 9 -11.40 2.27 -22.28
C GLY A 9 -10.75 2.04 -23.64
N GLY A 10 -10.64 0.78 -24.08
CA GLY A 10 -9.92 0.41 -25.30
C GLY A 10 -8.44 0.06 -25.07
N THR A 11 -7.87 0.36 -23.90
CA THR A 11 -6.52 -0.08 -23.52
C THR A 11 -6.55 -1.54 -23.09
N VAL A 12 -5.70 -2.35 -23.71
CA VAL A 12 -5.44 -3.75 -23.36
C VAL A 12 -4.06 -3.84 -22.71
N GLY A 13 -3.97 -4.44 -21.53
CA GLY A 13 -2.69 -4.55 -20.83
C GLY A 13 -2.65 -5.64 -19.77
N PRO A 14 -1.46 -5.94 -19.23
CA PRO A 14 -1.28 -6.91 -18.17
C PRO A 14 -1.93 -6.43 -16.86
N PHE A 15 -2.67 -7.32 -16.23
CA PHE A 15 -3.29 -7.10 -14.93
C PHE A 15 -2.41 -7.73 -13.85
N GLY A 16 -1.75 -6.87 -13.07
CA GLY A 16 -0.88 -7.31 -11.98
C GLY A 16 -1.65 -7.93 -10.81
N GLU A 17 -0.93 -8.50 -9.86
CA GLU A 17 -1.53 -9.10 -8.66
C GLU A 17 -1.90 -8.06 -7.61
N THR A 18 -1.06 -7.04 -7.42
CA THR A 18 -1.22 -5.99 -6.40
C THR A 18 -1.38 -4.60 -7.01
N ILE A 19 -0.76 -4.33 -8.15
CA ILE A 19 -0.87 -3.07 -8.88
C ILE A 19 -0.92 -3.35 -10.39
N SER A 20 -1.83 -2.68 -11.11
CA SER A 20 -1.84 -2.63 -12.57
C SER A 20 -1.64 -1.18 -13.02
N ASN A 21 -0.71 -0.97 -13.96
CA ASN A 21 -0.39 0.35 -14.48
C ASN A 21 -0.79 0.40 -15.95
N PHE A 22 -1.58 1.40 -16.33
CA PHE A 22 -2.04 1.57 -17.71
C PHE A 22 -2.34 3.04 -18.00
N ARG A 23 -2.51 3.37 -19.29
CA ARG A 23 -3.02 4.67 -19.72
C ARG A 23 -4.50 4.59 -20.04
N TYR A 24 -5.27 5.55 -19.55
CA TYR A 24 -6.68 5.74 -19.92
C TYR A 24 -6.88 7.19 -20.36
N ARG A 25 -7.23 7.39 -21.64
CA ARG A 25 -7.36 8.74 -22.24
C ARG A 25 -6.14 9.63 -21.94
N ASP A 26 -4.96 9.09 -22.22
CA ASP A 26 -3.64 9.73 -22.00
C ASP A 26 -3.25 10.02 -20.54
N VAL A 27 -4.09 9.69 -19.57
CA VAL A 27 -3.74 9.75 -18.14
C VAL A 27 -3.08 8.45 -17.72
N LEU A 28 -1.89 8.52 -17.11
CA LEU A 28 -1.26 7.38 -16.45
C LEU A 28 -2.02 7.05 -15.17
N VAL A 29 -2.52 5.82 -15.07
CA VAL A 29 -3.31 5.33 -13.94
C VAL A 29 -2.56 4.17 -13.29
N ASN A 30 -2.42 4.24 -11.97
CA ASN A 30 -1.99 3.13 -11.13
C ASN A 30 -3.21 2.59 -10.37
N LEU A 31 -3.68 1.41 -10.75
CA LEU A 31 -4.77 0.71 -10.08
C LEU A 31 -4.21 -0.22 -9.01
N PHE A 32 -4.48 0.08 -7.74
CA PHE A 32 -4.13 -0.77 -6.61
C PHE A 32 -5.23 -1.81 -6.37
N ILE A 33 -4.84 -3.07 -6.21
CA ILE A 33 -5.75 -4.21 -6.07
C ILE A 33 -5.72 -4.66 -4.62
N CYS A 34 -6.85 -4.55 -3.93
CA CYS A 34 -7.00 -5.01 -2.56
C CYS A 34 -7.30 -6.53 -2.57
N PRO A 35 -6.46 -7.37 -1.94
CA PRO A 35 -6.61 -8.82 -2.00
C PRO A 35 -7.78 -9.35 -1.15
N SER A 36 -8.17 -8.64 -0.09
CA SER A 36 -9.34 -8.95 0.75
C SER A 36 -9.77 -7.73 1.57
N GLU A 37 -10.99 -7.75 2.11
CA GLU A 37 -11.47 -6.68 3.00
C GLU A 37 -10.55 -6.44 4.21
N ASP A 38 -9.93 -7.51 4.74
CA ASP A 38 -8.99 -7.45 5.87
C ASP A 38 -7.69 -6.74 5.53
N VAL A 39 -7.47 -6.32 4.28
CA VAL A 39 -6.27 -5.61 3.84
C VAL A 39 -6.60 -4.16 3.43
N TRP A 40 -7.88 -3.78 3.43
CA TRP A 40 -8.35 -2.50 2.89
C TRP A 40 -7.61 -1.29 3.48
N GLY A 41 -7.41 -1.25 4.79
CA GLY A 41 -6.68 -0.17 5.45
C GLY A 41 -5.23 -0.05 4.98
N VAL A 42 -4.56 -1.19 4.78
CA VAL A 42 -3.19 -1.23 4.27
C VAL A 42 -3.15 -0.79 2.80
N THR A 43 -4.09 -1.26 1.97
CA THR A 43 -4.16 -0.88 0.56
C THR A 43 -4.39 0.63 0.39
N LEU A 44 -5.30 1.23 1.14
CA LEU A 44 -5.55 2.68 1.14
C LEU A 44 -4.30 3.47 1.51
N MET A 45 -3.64 3.07 2.60
CA MET A 45 -2.41 3.70 3.06
C MET A 45 -1.29 3.62 2.01
N TRP A 46 -1.15 2.45 1.36
CA TRP A 46 -0.14 2.21 0.33
C TRP A 46 -0.39 3.02 -0.95
N ALA A 47 -1.66 3.11 -1.37
CA ALA A 47 -2.07 3.87 -2.53
C ALA A 47 -1.93 5.39 -2.33
N THR A 48 -2.12 5.86 -1.09
CA THR A 48 -2.04 7.28 -0.73
C THR A 48 -0.60 7.79 -0.63
N GLY A 49 0.29 7.00 -0.01
CA GLY A 49 1.68 7.43 0.23
C GLY A 49 1.79 8.64 1.18
N PRO A 50 2.85 9.47 1.05
CA PRO A 50 4.00 9.30 0.14
C PRO A 50 4.89 8.12 0.55
N LYS A 51 5.84 7.71 -0.31
CA LYS A 51 6.74 6.57 -0.05
C LYS A 51 7.42 6.61 1.33
N GLY A 52 7.82 7.80 1.78
CA GLY A 52 8.43 7.98 3.11
C GLY A 52 7.49 7.63 4.27
N HIS A 53 6.19 7.90 4.12
CA HIS A 53 5.18 7.50 5.10
C HIS A 53 5.08 5.97 5.18
N THR A 54 5.00 5.30 4.04
CA THR A 54 4.96 3.83 3.95
C THR A 54 6.20 3.20 4.60
N ILE A 55 7.40 3.72 4.31
CA ILE A 55 8.65 3.25 4.95
C ILE A 55 8.57 3.40 6.48
N GLY A 56 8.09 4.54 6.96
CA GLY A 56 7.89 4.76 8.40
C GLY A 56 6.93 3.75 9.04
N MET A 57 5.86 3.38 8.33
CA MET A 57 4.92 2.35 8.81
C MET A 57 5.54 0.96 8.80
N THR A 58 6.35 0.61 7.80
CA THR A 58 7.07 -0.68 7.77
C THR A 58 8.06 -0.78 8.93
N ILE A 59 8.75 0.31 9.28
CA ILE A 59 9.64 0.36 10.46
C ILE A 59 8.83 0.15 11.75
N LYS A 60 7.66 0.79 11.89
CA LYS A 60 6.77 0.60 13.05
C LYS A 60 6.30 -0.85 13.18
N ALA A 61 5.89 -1.48 12.07
CA ALA A 61 5.50 -2.88 12.04
C ALA A 61 6.66 -3.77 12.51
N ARG A 62 7.87 -3.55 11.95
CA ARG A 62 9.07 -4.28 12.36
C ARG A 62 9.35 -4.16 13.87
N ASN A 63 9.25 -2.95 14.43
CA ASN A 63 9.48 -2.71 15.86
C ASN A 63 8.45 -3.41 16.77
N LYS A 64 7.31 -3.84 16.21
CA LYS A 64 6.28 -4.60 16.91
C LYS A 64 6.33 -6.11 16.63
N GLY A 65 7.39 -6.59 15.98
CA GLY A 65 7.49 -8.01 15.61
C GLY A 65 6.57 -8.41 14.47
N LEU A 66 6.10 -7.45 13.67
CA LEU A 66 5.23 -7.67 12.52
C LEU A 66 6.00 -7.47 11.20
N LEU A 67 5.36 -7.89 10.11
CA LEU A 67 5.71 -7.57 8.74
C LEU A 67 4.58 -6.72 8.15
N LEU A 68 4.94 -5.75 7.32
CA LEU A 68 3.99 -4.90 6.62
C LEU A 68 4.45 -4.75 5.17
N ASP A 69 3.61 -5.16 4.24
CA ASP A 69 3.78 -5.01 2.80
C ASP A 69 2.47 -4.56 2.13
N SER A 70 2.45 -4.44 0.80
CA SER A 70 1.25 -3.97 0.07
C SER A 70 0.06 -4.93 0.16
N THR A 71 0.27 -6.15 0.68
CA THR A 71 -0.73 -7.21 0.81
C THR A 71 -1.24 -7.38 2.23
N GLY A 72 -0.69 -6.65 3.22
CA GLY A 72 -1.24 -6.66 4.57
C GLY A 72 -0.21 -6.48 5.68
N ILE A 73 -0.70 -6.67 6.90
CA ILE A 73 0.10 -6.77 8.12
C ILE A 73 0.12 -8.25 8.54
N TRP A 74 1.32 -8.78 8.76
CA TRP A 74 1.53 -10.20 9.02
C TRP A 74 2.30 -10.43 10.30
N THR A 75 2.04 -11.56 10.94
CA THR A 75 2.94 -12.09 11.97
C THR A 75 4.28 -12.51 11.36
N ARG A 76 5.32 -12.59 12.18
CA ARG A 76 6.65 -13.11 11.80
C ARG A 76 6.83 -14.61 12.01
N GLU A 77 5.92 -15.22 12.76
CA GLU A 77 5.87 -16.66 12.96
C GLU A 77 5.62 -17.38 11.63
N GLU A 78 6.08 -18.62 11.53
CA GLU A 78 5.77 -19.48 10.39
C GLU A 78 4.76 -20.57 10.82
N PRO A 79 3.62 -20.72 10.12
CA PRO A 79 3.21 -19.94 8.95
C PRO A 79 2.77 -18.52 9.31
N ARG A 80 3.10 -17.55 8.45
CA ARG A 80 2.65 -16.16 8.61
C ARG A 80 1.13 -16.09 8.64
N ARG A 81 0.60 -15.30 9.56
CA ARG A 81 -0.84 -15.05 9.72
C ARG A 81 -1.15 -13.59 9.44
N LEU A 82 -2.22 -13.35 8.70
CA LEU A 82 -2.74 -12.01 8.47
C LEU A 82 -3.32 -11.48 9.80
N VAL A 83 -2.88 -10.29 10.22
CA VAL A 83 -3.41 -9.61 11.41
C VAL A 83 -4.76 -8.95 11.13
N GLY A 84 -4.96 -8.51 9.88
CA GLY A 84 -6.19 -7.86 9.42
C GLY A 84 -6.30 -6.41 9.85
N ALA A 85 -6.63 -5.53 8.91
CA ALA A 85 -6.95 -4.12 9.11
C ALA A 85 -7.89 -3.63 8.01
N LYS A 86 -9.17 -3.49 8.34
CA LYS A 86 -10.23 -3.04 7.44
C LYS A 86 -10.27 -1.51 7.28
N SER A 87 -9.48 -0.76 8.04
CA SER A 87 -9.38 0.70 7.94
C SER A 87 -7.98 1.23 8.28
N GLU A 88 -7.67 2.47 7.89
CA GLU A 88 -6.38 3.09 8.25
C GLU A 88 -6.27 3.36 9.75
N GLU A 89 -7.39 3.59 10.45
CA GLU A 89 -7.45 3.66 11.91
C GLU A 89 -7.01 2.35 12.55
N GLU A 90 -7.43 1.21 12.00
CA GLU A 90 -7.00 -0.11 12.45
C GLU A 90 -5.51 -0.34 12.24
N VAL A 91 -4.99 0.04 11.08
CA VAL A 91 -3.54 0.06 10.83
C VAL A 91 -2.83 0.91 11.89
N GLY A 92 -3.37 2.10 12.18
CA GLY A 92 -2.88 2.98 13.25
C GLY A 92 -2.83 2.31 14.61
N ARG A 93 -3.92 1.67 15.03
CA ARG A 93 -4.00 0.94 16.31
C ARG A 93 -2.97 -0.18 16.39
N ILE A 94 -2.86 -1.01 15.36
CA ILE A 94 -1.92 -2.15 15.31
C ILE A 94 -0.48 -1.64 15.38
N LEU A 95 -0.15 -0.61 14.58
CA LEU A 95 1.22 -0.10 14.44
C LEU A 95 1.63 0.91 15.50
N GLY A 96 0.74 1.31 16.41
CA GLY A 96 1.02 2.39 17.37
C GLY A 96 1.32 3.69 16.62
N TRP A 97 0.53 3.96 15.59
CA TRP A 97 0.57 5.17 14.80
C TRP A 97 -0.71 5.97 15.05
N LYS A 98 -0.54 7.23 15.48
CA LYS A 98 -1.63 8.20 15.48
C LYS A 98 -1.93 8.54 14.02
N LEU A 99 -3.09 8.08 13.53
CA LEU A 99 -3.58 8.32 12.17
C LEU A 99 -3.34 9.78 11.78
N LYS A 100 -2.70 9.97 10.64
CA LYS A 100 -2.47 11.27 10.01
C LYS A 100 -3.32 11.38 8.75
N PRO A 101 -4.08 12.48 8.58
CA PRO A 101 -4.76 12.77 7.32
C PRO A 101 -3.79 12.68 6.14
N PRO A 102 -4.22 12.19 4.96
CA PRO A 102 -3.40 12.12 3.76
C PRO A 102 -2.61 13.41 3.47
N GLU A 103 -3.24 14.57 3.64
CA GLU A 103 -2.69 15.90 3.35
C GLU A 103 -1.57 16.30 4.31
N GLU A 104 -1.45 15.64 5.45
CA GLU A 104 -0.40 15.86 6.43
C GLU A 104 0.78 14.90 6.27
N ARG A 105 0.60 13.83 5.47
CA ARG A 105 1.65 12.83 5.29
C ARG A 105 2.78 13.45 4.47
N GLY A 106 3.96 13.54 5.09
CA GLY A 106 5.15 14.10 4.44
C GLY A 106 5.29 15.62 4.54
N LYS A 107 4.35 16.36 5.15
CA LYS A 107 4.56 17.79 5.46
C LYS A 107 5.79 17.98 6.35
N GLY A 108 6.67 18.91 5.97
CA GLY A 108 7.93 19.18 6.66
C GLY A 108 9.06 18.19 6.39
N SER A 109 8.86 17.19 5.51
CA SER A 109 9.95 16.32 5.07
C SER A 109 10.90 17.12 4.18
N LYS A 110 12.21 17.02 4.42
CA LYS A 110 13.19 17.54 3.46
C LYS A 110 12.98 16.81 2.12
N PRO A 111 12.95 17.50 0.98
CA PRO A 111 12.97 16.81 -0.31
C PRO A 111 14.16 15.86 -0.31
N ALA A 112 13.95 14.64 -0.83
CA ALA A 112 15.07 13.72 -1.04
C ALA A 112 16.13 14.48 -1.84
N SER A 113 17.37 14.52 -1.32
CA SER A 113 18.48 15.06 -2.10
C SER A 113 18.47 14.35 -3.44
N VAL A 114 18.37 15.12 -4.52
CA VAL A 114 18.46 14.60 -5.88
C VAL A 114 19.90 14.13 -6.02
N PHE A 115 20.16 12.86 -5.72
CA PHE A 115 21.37 12.21 -6.18
C PHE A 115 21.15 11.99 -7.68
N TYR A 116 21.66 12.93 -8.47
CA TYR A 116 21.91 12.74 -9.90
C TYR A 116 23.05 11.75 -10.08
#